data_AF-A0A2E9JL93-F1
#
_entry.id   AF-A0A2E9JL93-F1
#
_cell.length_a   1.000
_cell.length_b   1.000
_cell.length_c   1.000
_cell.angle_alpha   90.00
_cell.angle_beta   90.00
_cell.angle_gamma   90.00
#
_symmetry.space_group_name_H-M   'P 1'
#
loop_
_entity.id
_entity.type
_entity.pdbx_description
1 polymer ?
#
loop_
_entity_poly.entity_id
_entity_poly.type
_entity_poly.pdbx_seq_one_letter_code
_entity_poly.pdbx_strand_id
1 'polypeptide(L)'
;MVAAVDELRKNLSSGALVQHDLECDIPSSAILAICLACMAVLAFVNWRFTGGFGITLLSTVVMIVMGFFFTAVASYIVGLVGNSNSPVSGMTITAVLVAGGMLWLFNYSGTEAMVATLGIAAIVCCVAATAGDVCNDLKTGSMVGAAPFRQQMMQIAGVCVAAFVMPPVLNLLHNNIEGGIGGRELSAPQASLFASLARGFSGESELPWNMIGYGVLVGIIILAIDWYLKKNKYKFRAHLMPIAVGMYLPFGLATPILIGGIMAHLYSKDKPVADHDRVLHRGMLFSSGVIAGEALMSVGLAGLAALGIQSLDLGLSTAAVTMLSVLTAIAIVICFFRQTKPQQ
;
A
#
# COMPACT_ATOMS: atom_id res chain seq x y z
N MET A 1 -16.83 -15.65 -13.01
CA MET A 1 -16.09 -16.35 -14.10
C MET A 1 -17.03 -16.85 -15.20
N VAL A 2 -18.06 -17.64 -14.89
CA VAL A 2 -19.04 -18.13 -15.89
C VAL A 2 -19.76 -17.00 -16.63
N ALA A 3 -20.21 -15.96 -15.91
CA ALA A 3 -20.82 -14.77 -16.52
C ALA A 3 -19.87 -14.00 -17.46
N ALA A 4 -18.56 -14.02 -17.20
CA ALA A 4 -17.57 -13.35 -18.04
C ALA A 4 -17.31 -14.11 -19.35
N VAL A 5 -17.43 -15.44 -19.33
CA VAL A 5 -17.28 -16.31 -20.51
C VAL A 5 -18.52 -16.24 -21.40
N ASP A 6 -19.72 -16.16 -20.81
CA ASP A 6 -20.97 -15.98 -21.56
C ASP A 6 -21.05 -14.62 -22.26
N GLU A 7 -20.56 -13.55 -21.61
CA GLU A 7 -20.52 -12.21 -22.20
C GLU A 7 -19.53 -12.13 -23.38
N LEU A 8 -18.39 -12.81 -23.27
CA LEU A 8 -17.36 -12.87 -24.32
C LEU A 8 -17.86 -13.65 -25.56
N ARG A 9 -18.63 -14.72 -25.34
CA ARG A 9 -19.21 -15.54 -26.41
C ARG A 9 -20.35 -14.82 -27.16
N LYS A 10 -21.14 -14.00 -26.45
CA LYS A 10 -22.18 -13.14 -27.05
C LYS A 10 -21.58 -11.99 -27.87
N ASN A 11 -20.47 -11.42 -27.41
CA ASN A 11 -19.78 -10.34 -28.14
C ASN A 11 -19.08 -10.85 -29.42
N LEU A 12 -18.60 -12.10 -29.44
CA LEU A 12 -18.00 -12.71 -30.64
C LEU A 12 -19.03 -13.10 -31.72
N SER A 13 -20.29 -13.36 -31.36
CA SER A 13 -21.31 -13.83 -32.30
C SER A 13 -22.22 -12.74 -32.87
N SER A 14 -22.35 -11.60 -32.18
CA SER A 14 -23.37 -10.61 -32.51
C SER A 14 -22.91 -9.52 -33.50
N GLY A 15 -21.61 -9.32 -33.71
CA GLY A 15 -21.09 -8.33 -34.67
C GLY A 15 -21.60 -6.90 -34.46
N ALA A 16 -22.27 -6.62 -33.35
CA ALA A 16 -22.87 -5.34 -33.03
C ALA A 16 -21.90 -4.57 -32.13
N LEU A 17 -21.38 -3.46 -32.66
CA LEU A 17 -20.71 -2.46 -31.85
C LEU A 17 -21.67 -2.02 -30.75
N VAL A 18 -21.34 -2.29 -29.49
CA VAL A 18 -22.04 -1.72 -28.35
C VAL A 18 -21.81 -0.21 -28.37
N GLN A 19 -22.73 0.51 -28.99
CA GLN A 19 -22.85 1.96 -28.91
C GLN A 19 -24.07 2.30 -28.05
N HIS A 20 -23.86 2.32 -26.73
CA HIS A 20 -24.63 3.13 -25.79
C HIS A 20 -23.82 3.30 -24.48
N ASP A 21 -23.48 4.54 -24.15
CA ASP A 21 -22.91 5.05 -22.88
C ASP A 21 -21.54 4.50 -22.42
N LEU A 22 -20.51 4.68 -23.25
CA LEU A 22 -19.11 4.48 -22.84
C LEU A 22 -18.54 5.62 -21.97
N GLU A 23 -19.28 6.72 -21.76
CA GLU A 23 -18.78 7.94 -21.10
C GLU A 23 -19.57 8.34 -19.84
N CYS A 24 -20.62 7.61 -19.46
CA CYS A 24 -21.38 7.96 -18.26
C CYS A 24 -20.63 7.57 -16.99
N ASP A 25 -20.34 8.56 -16.14
CA ASP A 25 -19.94 8.38 -14.74
C ASP A 25 -21.16 8.24 -13.82
N ILE A 26 -20.95 7.81 -12.57
CA ILE A 26 -21.97 7.94 -11.52
C ILE A 26 -22.38 9.43 -11.41
N PRO A 27 -23.69 9.76 -11.35
CA PRO A 27 -24.13 11.14 -11.29
C PRO A 27 -23.53 11.85 -10.07
N SER A 28 -22.99 13.06 -10.27
CA SER A 28 -22.24 13.79 -9.23
C SER A 28 -23.06 14.04 -7.96
N SER A 29 -24.40 14.16 -8.08
CA SER A 29 -25.30 14.28 -6.93
C SER A 29 -25.33 13.02 -6.07
N ALA A 30 -25.28 11.83 -6.67
CA ALA A 30 -25.21 10.57 -5.94
C ALA A 30 -23.84 10.41 -5.27
N ILE A 31 -22.74 10.78 -5.96
CA ILE A 31 -21.40 10.77 -5.38
C ILE A 31 -21.33 11.69 -4.16
N LEU A 32 -21.85 12.92 -4.28
CA LEU A 32 -21.89 13.88 -3.18
C LEU A 32 -22.74 13.38 -2.01
N ALA A 33 -23.91 12.77 -2.28
CA ALA A 33 -24.76 12.21 -1.24
C ALA A 33 -24.08 11.05 -0.49
N ILE A 34 -23.44 10.13 -1.21
CA ILE A 34 -22.67 9.02 -0.63
C ILE A 34 -21.49 9.56 0.18
N CYS A 35 -20.76 10.54 -0.36
CA CYS A 35 -19.64 11.18 0.33
C CYS A 35 -20.08 11.82 1.65
N LEU A 36 -21.18 12.59 1.63
CA LEU A 36 -21.76 13.20 2.84
C LEU A 36 -22.20 12.16 3.85
N ALA A 37 -22.84 11.07 3.41
CA ALA A 37 -23.24 9.97 4.27
C ALA A 37 -22.02 9.28 4.92
N CYS A 38 -20.98 8.98 4.14
CA CYS A 38 -19.73 8.42 4.64
C CYS A 38 -19.05 9.36 5.64
N MET A 39 -18.99 10.67 5.35
CA MET A 39 -18.43 11.66 6.27
C MET A 39 -19.21 11.72 7.59
N ALA A 40 -20.54 11.64 7.54
CA ALA A 40 -21.38 11.60 8.75
C ALA A 40 -21.10 10.34 9.59
N VAL A 41 -20.97 9.17 8.95
CA VAL A 41 -20.61 7.92 9.63
C VAL A 41 -19.23 8.03 10.27
N LEU A 42 -18.23 8.56 9.55
CA LEU A 42 -16.88 8.74 10.09
C LEU A 42 -16.85 9.75 11.24
N ALA A 43 -17.60 10.84 11.15
CA ALA A 43 -17.75 11.81 12.24
C ALA A 43 -18.37 11.17 13.48
N PHE A 44 -19.39 10.32 13.31
CA PHE A 44 -20.01 9.57 14.39
C PHE A 44 -19.05 8.55 15.02
N VAL A 45 -18.28 7.83 14.21
CA VAL A 45 -17.26 6.90 14.69
C VAL A 45 -16.17 7.65 15.47
N ASN A 46 -15.68 8.77 14.93
CA ASN A 46 -14.75 9.65 15.64
C ASN A 46 -15.35 10.13 16.97
N TRP A 47 -16.62 10.53 16.99
CA TRP A 47 -17.29 10.94 18.23
C TRP A 47 -17.26 9.85 19.30
N ARG A 48 -17.46 8.60 18.88
CA ARG A 48 -17.49 7.44 19.79
C ARG A 48 -16.15 7.14 20.45
N PHE A 49 -15.05 7.45 19.77
CA PHE A 49 -13.68 7.35 20.32
C PHE A 49 -13.31 8.61 21.10
N THR A 50 -13.50 9.79 20.51
CA THR A 50 -12.97 11.03 21.07
C THR A 50 -13.71 11.49 22.34
N GLY A 51 -14.96 11.06 22.54
CA GLY A 51 -15.76 11.34 23.76
C GLY A 51 -16.20 12.79 23.96
N GLY A 52 -15.67 13.75 23.19
CA GLY A 52 -15.97 15.17 23.28
C GLY A 52 -16.31 15.80 21.93
N PHE A 53 -17.34 16.64 21.91
CA PHE A 53 -17.85 17.27 20.68
C PHE A 53 -16.80 18.15 19.98
N GLY A 54 -16.09 19.01 20.74
CA GLY A 54 -15.11 19.93 20.16
C GLY A 54 -13.94 19.23 19.47
N ILE A 55 -13.45 18.15 20.08
CA ILE A 55 -12.30 17.38 19.56
C ILE A 55 -12.72 16.52 18.37
N THR A 56 -13.96 16.00 18.40
CA THR A 56 -14.56 15.30 17.27
C THR A 56 -14.72 16.22 16.05
N LEU A 57 -15.16 17.45 16.27
CA LEU A 57 -15.28 18.43 15.19
C LEU A 57 -13.90 18.75 14.62
N LEU A 58 -12.92 18.98 15.49
CA LEU A 58 -11.53 19.23 15.09
C LEU A 58 -10.98 18.05 14.26
N SER A 59 -11.04 16.82 14.78
CA SER A 59 -10.54 15.62 14.10
C SER A 59 -11.21 15.40 12.75
N THR A 60 -12.52 15.63 12.67
CA THR A 60 -13.29 15.49 11.44
C THR A 60 -12.89 16.55 10.41
N VAL A 61 -12.70 17.80 10.82
CA VAL A 61 -12.23 18.88 9.93
C VAL A 61 -10.82 18.57 9.41
N VAL A 62 -9.91 18.14 10.29
CA VAL A 62 -8.54 17.76 9.90
C VAL A 62 -8.56 16.63 8.87
N MET A 63 -9.34 15.58 9.14
CA MET A 63 -9.50 14.44 8.25
C MET A 63 -10.02 14.86 6.87
N ILE A 64 -11.05 15.71 6.80
CA ILE A 64 -11.62 16.18 5.53
C ILE A 64 -10.60 17.02 4.75
N VAL A 65 -9.94 17.97 5.41
CA VAL A 65 -8.95 18.85 4.78
C VAL A 65 -7.78 18.04 4.25
N MET A 66 -7.22 17.15 5.07
CA MET A 66 -6.10 16.29 4.67
C MET A 66 -6.48 15.33 3.56
N GLY A 67 -7.65 14.69 3.66
CA GLY A 67 -8.18 13.79 2.63
C GLY A 67 -8.37 14.51 1.29
N PHE A 68 -8.91 15.72 1.29
CA PHE A 68 -9.10 16.52 0.07
C PHE A 68 -7.77 16.84 -0.62
N PHE A 69 -6.79 17.38 0.12
CA PHE A 69 -5.48 17.72 -0.47
C PHE A 69 -4.73 16.48 -0.95
N PHE A 70 -4.73 15.40 -0.18
CA PHE A 70 -4.03 14.18 -0.58
C PHE A 70 -4.72 13.40 -1.68
N THR A 71 -6.03 13.54 -1.86
CA THR A 71 -6.70 13.02 -3.07
C THR A 71 -6.07 13.63 -4.32
N ALA A 72 -5.95 14.96 -4.39
CA ALA A 72 -5.38 15.65 -5.54
C ALA A 72 -3.92 15.27 -5.79
N VAL A 73 -3.10 15.23 -4.73
CA VAL A 73 -1.68 14.84 -4.81
C VAL A 73 -1.53 13.39 -5.25
N ALA A 74 -2.31 12.47 -4.67
CA ALA A 74 -2.25 11.06 -5.00
C ALA A 74 -2.65 10.81 -6.45
N SER A 75 -3.79 11.34 -6.90
CA SER A 75 -4.26 11.21 -8.28
C SER A 75 -3.24 11.74 -9.29
N TYR A 76 -2.61 12.89 -9.00
CA TYR A 76 -1.57 13.46 -9.87
C TYR A 76 -0.31 12.60 -9.92
N ILE A 77 0.24 12.21 -8.77
CA ILE A 77 1.48 11.44 -8.71
C ILE A 77 1.28 10.06 -9.32
N VAL A 78 0.20 9.36 -8.96
CA VAL A 78 -0.14 8.05 -9.52
C VAL A 78 -0.34 8.13 -11.03
N GLY A 79 -0.97 9.20 -11.54
CA GLY A 79 -1.11 9.43 -12.97
C GLY A 79 0.21 9.57 -13.72
N LEU A 80 1.26 10.09 -13.06
CA LEU A 80 2.60 10.31 -13.63
C LEU A 80 3.55 9.13 -13.47
N VAL A 81 3.63 8.52 -12.28
CA VAL A 81 4.63 7.48 -11.96
C VAL A 81 4.04 6.09 -11.72
N GLY A 82 2.71 5.96 -11.78
CA GLY A 82 1.98 4.73 -11.48
C GLY A 82 1.73 4.53 -9.99
N ASN A 83 0.77 3.66 -9.64
CA ASN A 83 0.39 3.47 -8.24
C ASN A 83 1.50 2.82 -7.39
N SER A 84 2.27 1.91 -7.97
CA SER A 84 3.37 1.21 -7.28
C SER A 84 4.51 2.13 -6.81
N ASN A 85 4.66 3.31 -7.44
CA ASN A 85 5.67 4.30 -7.08
C ASN A 85 5.06 5.51 -6.33
N SER A 86 3.78 5.44 -5.95
CA SER A 86 3.11 6.53 -5.28
C SER A 86 3.58 6.66 -3.83
N PRO A 87 3.79 7.88 -3.30
CA PRO A 87 4.34 8.10 -1.97
C PRO A 87 3.28 7.98 -0.87
N VAL A 88 2.38 6.98 -0.94
CA VAL A 88 1.26 6.81 0.00
C VAL A 88 1.75 6.76 1.44
N SER A 89 2.84 6.02 1.71
CA SER A 89 3.44 5.94 3.04
C SER A 89 3.84 7.32 3.61
N GLY A 90 4.42 8.20 2.78
CA GLY A 90 4.78 9.56 3.20
C GLY A 90 3.57 10.46 3.45
N MET A 91 2.51 10.31 2.64
CA MET A 91 1.24 11.02 2.84
C MET A 91 0.59 10.60 4.17
N THR A 92 0.62 9.31 4.51
CA THR A 92 0.09 8.79 5.78
C THR A 92 0.90 9.26 6.99
N ILE A 93 2.24 9.26 6.93
CA ILE A 93 3.08 9.79 8.02
C ILE A 93 2.78 11.28 8.24
N THR A 94 2.64 12.06 7.16
CA THR A 94 2.26 13.47 7.27
C THR A 94 0.88 13.64 7.91
N ALA A 95 -0.09 12.78 7.57
CA ALA A 95 -1.40 12.77 8.19
C ALA A 95 -1.33 12.51 9.71
N VAL A 96 -0.48 11.56 10.15
CA VAL A 96 -0.25 11.29 11.57
C VAL A 96 0.37 12.50 12.27
N LEU A 97 1.39 13.12 11.68
CA LEU A 97 2.07 14.29 12.27
C LEU A 97 1.12 15.49 12.40
N VAL A 98 0.30 15.77 11.38
CA VAL A 98 -0.68 16.87 11.41
C VAL A 98 -1.81 16.56 12.38
N ALA A 99 -2.41 15.38 12.32
CA ALA A 99 -3.50 14.98 13.20
C ALA A 99 -3.06 14.94 14.67
N GLY A 100 -1.95 14.25 14.95
CA GLY A 100 -1.39 14.16 16.29
C GLY A 100 -0.93 15.50 16.82
N GLY A 101 -0.25 16.31 15.99
CA GLY A 101 0.18 17.65 16.34
C GLY A 101 -1.00 18.58 16.66
N MET A 102 -2.08 18.51 15.89
CA MET A 102 -3.28 19.30 16.16
C MET A 102 -3.99 18.86 17.43
N LEU A 103 -4.16 17.56 17.67
CA LEU A 103 -4.77 17.07 18.92
C LEU A 103 -3.92 17.45 20.14
N TRP A 104 -2.59 17.34 20.02
CA TRP A 104 -1.63 17.77 21.04
C TRP A 104 -1.74 19.27 21.35
N LEU A 105 -1.87 20.14 20.34
CA LEU A 105 -2.04 21.60 20.52
C LEU A 105 -3.31 21.96 21.30
N PHE A 106 -4.36 21.14 21.20
CA PHE A 106 -5.61 21.30 21.94
C PHE A 106 -5.61 20.56 23.30
N ASN A 107 -4.42 20.16 23.79
CA ASN A 107 -4.22 19.41 25.03
C ASN A 107 -5.00 18.09 25.11
N TYR A 108 -5.18 17.41 23.97
CA TYR A 108 -5.81 16.09 23.93
C TYR A 108 -4.75 14.99 23.98
N SER A 109 -4.85 14.13 24.99
CA SER A 109 -3.81 13.16 25.36
C SER A 109 -4.39 11.78 25.72
N GLY A 110 -3.49 10.82 25.93
CA GLY A 110 -3.83 9.44 26.31
C GLY A 110 -4.30 8.56 25.14
N THR A 111 -4.89 7.41 25.47
CA THR A 111 -5.28 6.39 24.50
C THR A 111 -6.26 6.90 23.45
N GLU A 112 -7.22 7.73 23.84
CA GLU A 112 -8.20 8.28 22.91
C GLU A 112 -7.56 9.21 21.88
N ALA A 113 -6.51 9.96 22.25
CA ALA A 113 -5.73 10.77 21.32
C ALA A 113 -4.93 9.90 20.33
N MET A 114 -4.40 8.76 20.79
CA MET A 114 -3.74 7.79 19.91
C MET A 114 -4.73 7.20 18.89
N VAL A 115 -5.89 6.76 19.35
CA VAL A 115 -6.93 6.17 18.49
C VAL A 115 -7.45 7.19 17.49
N ALA A 116 -7.72 8.43 17.92
CA ALA A 116 -8.14 9.51 17.03
C ALA A 116 -7.07 9.85 15.99
N THR A 117 -5.80 9.98 16.40
CA THR A 117 -4.68 10.28 15.48
C THR A 117 -4.52 9.19 14.42
N LEU A 118 -4.45 7.93 14.86
CA LEU A 118 -4.29 6.78 13.97
C LEU A 118 -5.53 6.56 13.09
N GLY A 119 -6.73 6.82 13.62
CA GLY A 119 -7.98 6.74 12.87
C GLY A 119 -8.03 7.74 11.72
N ILE A 120 -7.72 9.01 12.00
CA ILE A 120 -7.62 10.05 10.95
C ILE A 120 -6.59 9.64 9.89
N ALA A 121 -5.40 9.23 10.33
CA ALA A 121 -4.34 8.83 9.41
C ALA A 121 -4.71 7.61 8.56
N ALA A 122 -5.39 6.62 9.13
CA ALA A 122 -5.87 5.45 8.40
C ALA A 122 -6.88 5.83 7.33
N ILE A 123 -7.83 6.71 7.65
CA ILE A 123 -8.83 7.19 6.68
C ILE A 123 -8.15 7.97 5.56
N VAL A 124 -7.24 8.88 5.90
CA VAL A 124 -6.49 9.68 4.93
C VAL A 124 -5.61 8.78 4.04
N CYS A 125 -5.00 7.74 4.60
CA CYS A 125 -4.26 6.71 3.86
C CYS A 125 -5.16 6.01 2.83
N CYS A 126 -6.33 5.53 3.26
CA CYS A 126 -7.30 4.90 2.37
C CYS A 126 -7.75 5.85 1.25
N VAL A 127 -8.05 7.10 1.58
CA VAL A 127 -8.43 8.12 0.58
C VAL A 127 -7.32 8.32 -0.45
N ALA A 128 -6.07 8.52 -0.01
CA ALA A 128 -4.94 8.73 -0.91
C ALA A 128 -4.67 7.51 -1.81
N ALA A 129 -4.67 6.30 -1.23
CA ALA A 129 -4.45 5.06 -1.98
C ALA A 129 -5.58 4.81 -3.00
N THR A 130 -6.84 4.86 -2.55
CA THR A 130 -8.00 4.59 -3.40
C THR A 130 -8.18 5.65 -4.48
N ALA A 131 -7.93 6.94 -4.19
CA ALA A 131 -7.99 7.99 -5.21
C ALA A 131 -6.96 7.76 -6.34
N GLY A 132 -5.75 7.33 -5.95
CA GLY A 132 -4.72 6.91 -6.88
C GLY A 132 -5.15 5.76 -7.78
N ASP A 133 -5.59 4.66 -7.16
CA ASP A 133 -6.05 3.45 -7.86
C ASP A 133 -7.21 3.75 -8.82
N VAL A 134 -8.21 4.50 -8.36
CA VAL A 134 -9.37 4.90 -9.18
C VAL A 134 -8.91 5.65 -10.42
N CYS A 135 -8.00 6.63 -10.29
CA CYS A 135 -7.49 7.37 -11.44
C CYS A 135 -6.69 6.49 -12.41
N ASN A 136 -5.91 5.55 -11.89
CA ASN A 136 -5.12 4.64 -12.73
C ASN A 136 -6.00 3.62 -13.47
N ASP A 137 -7.03 3.11 -12.80
CA ASP A 137 -8.01 2.20 -13.37
C ASP A 137 -8.90 2.87 -14.41
N LEU A 138 -9.33 4.13 -14.18
CA LEU A 138 -10.08 4.90 -15.18
C LEU A 138 -9.21 5.21 -16.40
N LYS A 139 -7.93 5.53 -16.20
CA LYS A 139 -6.98 5.71 -17.30
C LYS A 139 -6.82 4.43 -18.11
N THR A 140 -6.54 3.29 -17.47
CA THR A 140 -6.41 2.00 -18.17
C THR A 140 -7.73 1.56 -18.80
N GLY A 141 -8.85 1.77 -18.12
CA GLY A 141 -10.21 1.55 -18.63
C GLY A 141 -10.48 2.31 -19.91
N SER A 142 -10.15 3.59 -19.95
CA SER A 142 -10.29 4.42 -21.16
C SER A 142 -9.44 3.90 -22.32
N MET A 143 -8.23 3.38 -22.05
CA MET A 143 -7.36 2.82 -23.09
C MET A 143 -7.90 1.50 -23.68
N VAL A 144 -8.64 0.71 -22.89
CA VAL A 144 -9.22 -0.58 -23.34
C VAL A 144 -10.71 -0.47 -23.72
N GLY A 145 -11.30 0.73 -23.68
CA GLY A 145 -12.70 0.97 -24.01
C GLY A 145 -13.71 0.47 -22.94
N ALA A 146 -13.31 0.42 -21.67
CA ALA A 146 -14.20 0.06 -20.57
C ALA A 146 -15.12 1.24 -20.18
N ALA A 147 -16.37 0.96 -19.82
CA ALA A 147 -17.32 1.96 -19.35
C ALA A 147 -17.00 2.41 -17.90
N PRO A 148 -16.77 3.72 -17.64
CA PRO A 148 -16.39 4.25 -16.32
C PRO A 148 -17.34 3.87 -15.19
N PHE A 149 -18.66 3.96 -15.41
CA PHE A 149 -19.67 3.57 -14.42
C PHE A 149 -19.47 2.15 -13.87
N ARG A 150 -19.17 1.18 -14.76
CA ARG A 150 -18.96 -0.22 -14.35
C ARG A 150 -17.67 -0.36 -13.54
N GLN A 151 -16.63 0.39 -13.88
CA GLN A 151 -15.38 0.39 -13.12
C GLN A 151 -15.58 0.97 -11.72
N GLN A 152 -16.26 2.12 -11.60
CA GLN A 152 -16.55 2.75 -10.31
C GLN A 152 -17.38 1.85 -9.40
N MET A 153 -18.43 1.22 -9.93
CA MET A 153 -19.24 0.26 -9.16
C MET A 153 -18.43 -0.95 -8.68
N MET A 154 -17.55 -1.49 -9.53
CA MET A 154 -16.69 -2.62 -9.15
C MET A 154 -15.62 -2.22 -8.13
N GLN A 155 -15.10 -0.99 -8.19
CA GLN A 155 -14.17 -0.47 -7.19
C GLN A 155 -14.84 -0.31 -5.83
N ILE A 156 -16.05 0.26 -5.78
CA ILE A 156 -16.83 0.37 -4.54
C ILE A 156 -17.08 -1.02 -3.96
N ALA A 157 -17.55 -1.97 -4.79
CA ALA A 157 -17.77 -3.35 -4.36
C ALA A 157 -16.48 -4.02 -3.84
N GLY A 158 -15.36 -3.82 -4.54
CA GLY A 158 -14.05 -4.34 -4.14
C GLY A 158 -13.59 -3.81 -2.78
N VAL A 159 -13.73 -2.50 -2.54
CA VAL A 159 -13.42 -1.88 -1.25
C VAL A 159 -14.34 -2.41 -0.15
N CYS A 160 -15.63 -2.58 -0.42
CA CYS A 160 -16.56 -3.18 0.54
C CYS A 160 -16.15 -4.61 0.91
N VAL A 161 -15.83 -5.46 -0.07
CA VAL A 161 -15.37 -6.83 0.20
C VAL A 161 -14.06 -6.82 1.00
N ALA A 162 -13.09 -6.01 0.60
CA ALA A 162 -11.82 -5.89 1.32
C ALA A 162 -12.01 -5.43 2.77
N ALA A 163 -12.92 -4.49 3.04
CA ALA A 163 -13.21 -4.01 4.38
C ALA A 163 -13.75 -5.12 5.32
N PHE A 164 -14.48 -6.11 4.79
CA PHE A 164 -14.97 -7.26 5.57
C PHE A 164 -13.96 -8.41 5.67
N VAL A 165 -13.09 -8.57 4.67
CA VAL A 165 -12.11 -9.68 4.64
C VAL A 165 -10.84 -9.35 5.40
N MET A 166 -10.34 -8.11 5.32
CA MET A 166 -9.03 -7.74 5.89
C MET A 166 -8.98 -7.84 7.43
N PRO A 167 -9.95 -7.31 8.22
CA PRO A 167 -9.86 -7.37 9.67
C PRO A 167 -9.84 -8.80 10.24
N PRO A 168 -10.69 -9.75 9.79
CA PRO A 168 -10.57 -11.15 10.21
C PRO A 168 -9.23 -11.78 9.88
N VAL A 169 -8.68 -11.53 8.69
CA VAL A 169 -7.37 -12.06 8.27
C VAL A 169 -6.27 -11.50 9.18
N LEU A 170 -6.26 -10.19 9.43
CA LEU A 170 -5.28 -9.56 10.31
C LEU A 170 -5.37 -10.10 11.76
N ASN A 171 -6.58 -10.28 12.28
CA ASN A 171 -6.78 -10.88 13.61
C ASN A 171 -6.32 -12.34 13.66
N LEU A 172 -6.58 -13.10 12.61
CA LEU A 172 -6.17 -14.49 12.51
C LEU A 172 -4.63 -14.58 12.51
N LEU A 173 -3.95 -13.74 11.72
CA LEU A 173 -2.49 -13.66 11.72
C LEU A 173 -1.92 -13.20 13.07
N HIS A 174 -2.50 -12.15 13.67
CA HIS A 174 -2.03 -11.58 14.94
C HIS A 174 -2.14 -12.58 16.10
N ASN A 175 -3.23 -13.35 16.14
CA ASN A 175 -3.51 -14.25 17.27
C ASN A 175 -2.89 -15.65 17.13
N ASN A 176 -2.61 -16.12 15.91
CA ASN A 176 -2.16 -17.50 15.67
C ASN A 176 -0.70 -17.64 15.25
N ILE A 177 0.01 -16.54 14.99
CA ILE A 177 1.44 -16.55 14.71
C ILE A 177 2.20 -16.07 15.95
N GLU A 178 3.28 -16.77 16.30
CA GLU A 178 4.07 -16.47 17.49
C GLU A 178 4.59 -15.02 17.48
N GLY A 179 4.29 -14.27 18.55
CA GLY A 179 4.64 -12.86 18.69
C GLY A 179 3.71 -11.89 17.94
N GLY A 180 2.74 -12.38 17.16
CA GLY A 180 1.75 -11.59 16.44
C GLY A 180 2.35 -10.56 15.48
N ILE A 181 1.51 -9.65 14.99
CA ILE A 181 1.96 -8.53 14.15
C ILE A 181 2.88 -7.62 14.98
N GLY A 182 4.11 -7.42 14.50
CA GLY A 182 5.19 -6.74 15.22
C GLY A 182 6.19 -7.68 15.87
N GLY A 183 5.89 -8.99 15.92
CA GLY A 183 6.79 -10.03 16.41
C GLY A 183 7.90 -10.41 15.43
N ARG A 184 8.69 -11.43 15.79
CA ARG A 184 9.84 -11.90 14.98
C ARG A 184 9.40 -12.46 13.62
N GLU A 185 8.31 -13.22 13.60
CA GLU A 185 7.79 -13.89 12.39
C GLU A 185 6.98 -12.93 11.51
N LEU A 186 6.32 -11.92 12.10
CA LEU A 186 5.55 -10.89 11.39
C LEU A 186 6.08 -9.49 11.73
N SER A 187 7.32 -9.20 11.33
CA SER A 187 7.88 -7.88 11.61
C SER A 187 7.04 -6.79 10.94
N ALA A 188 6.61 -5.78 11.70
CA ALA A 188 5.80 -4.67 11.19
C ALA A 188 6.46 -3.30 11.48
N PRO A 189 7.64 -2.99 10.90
CA PRO A 189 8.37 -1.76 11.19
C PRO A 189 7.56 -0.48 10.94
N GLN A 190 6.74 -0.47 9.90
CA GLN A 190 5.87 0.66 9.58
C GLN A 190 4.80 0.88 10.64
N ALA A 191 4.18 -0.19 11.13
CA ALA A 191 3.21 -0.10 12.21
C ALA A 191 3.85 0.40 13.52
N SER A 192 5.08 -0.06 13.81
CA SER A 192 5.85 0.42 14.96
C SER A 192 6.16 1.92 14.87
N LEU A 193 6.52 2.43 13.70
CA LEU A 193 6.74 3.87 13.49
C LEU A 193 5.45 4.68 13.75
N PHE A 194 4.31 4.23 13.23
CA PHE A 194 3.03 4.89 13.48
C PHE A 194 2.63 4.85 14.97
N ALA A 195 2.87 3.73 15.64
CA ALA A 195 2.63 3.59 17.08
C ALA A 195 3.52 4.54 17.89
N SER A 196 4.80 4.67 17.56
CA SER A 196 5.71 5.61 18.24
C SER A 196 5.28 7.07 18.06
N LEU A 197 4.86 7.46 16.85
CA LEU A 197 4.34 8.83 16.62
C LEU A 197 3.06 9.08 17.41
N ALA A 198 2.12 8.13 17.41
CA ALA A 198 0.87 8.26 18.15
C ALA A 198 1.10 8.39 19.66
N ARG A 199 1.97 7.55 20.24
CA ARG A 199 2.38 7.65 21.66
C ARG A 199 3.09 8.96 21.97
N GLY A 200 3.86 9.46 21.01
CA GLY A 200 4.54 10.75 21.11
C GLY A 200 3.57 11.91 21.27
N PHE A 201 2.54 11.97 20.42
CA PHE A 201 1.54 13.04 20.50
C PHE A 201 0.53 12.86 21.62
N SER A 202 0.28 11.62 22.07
CA SER A 202 -0.61 11.37 23.21
C SER A 202 0.00 11.72 24.57
N GLY A 203 1.29 12.08 24.62
CA GLY A 203 1.99 12.41 25.87
C GLY A 203 2.48 11.20 26.66
N GLU A 204 2.39 9.99 26.12
CA GLU A 204 2.94 8.76 26.74
C GLU A 204 4.45 8.63 26.57
N SER A 205 5.02 9.32 25.57
CA SER A 205 6.45 9.36 25.32
C SER A 205 6.86 10.74 24.83
N GLU A 206 8.07 11.19 25.18
CA GLU A 206 8.61 12.40 24.60
C GLU A 206 8.92 12.17 23.11
N LEU A 207 8.33 12.98 22.24
CA LEU A 207 8.70 13.02 20.85
C LEU A 207 10.17 13.46 20.74
N PRO A 208 11.03 12.70 20.03
CA PRO A 208 12.41 13.08 19.83
C PRO A 208 12.49 14.21 18.79
N TRP A 209 12.10 15.42 19.19
CA TRP A 209 12.04 16.61 18.33
C TRP A 209 13.38 16.91 17.65
N ASN A 210 14.49 16.62 18.33
CA ASN A 210 15.82 16.71 17.76
C ASN A 210 15.99 15.77 16.55
N MET A 211 15.52 14.52 16.64
CA MET A 211 15.59 13.56 15.53
C MET A 211 14.67 13.94 14.37
N ILE A 212 13.47 14.44 14.67
CA ILE A 212 12.57 14.97 13.64
C ILE A 212 13.22 16.17 12.93
N GLY A 213 13.81 17.09 13.70
CA GLY A 213 14.55 18.24 13.17
C GLY A 213 15.74 17.84 12.28
N TYR A 214 16.53 16.85 12.71
CA TYR A 214 17.59 16.28 11.87
C TYR A 214 17.02 15.65 10.59
N GLY A 215 15.88 14.96 10.66
CA GLY A 215 15.19 14.42 9.49
C GLY A 215 14.78 15.50 8.50
N VAL A 216 14.20 16.61 8.98
CA VAL A 216 13.84 17.77 8.14
C VAL A 216 15.09 18.38 7.50
N LEU A 217 16.16 18.57 8.28
CA LEU A 217 17.42 19.12 7.79
C LEU A 217 18.03 18.24 6.70
N VAL A 218 18.13 16.92 6.94
CA VAL A 218 18.62 15.95 5.95
C VAL A 218 17.74 15.96 4.70
N GLY A 219 16.42 16.02 4.86
CA GLY A 219 15.49 16.13 3.73
C GLY A 219 15.73 17.38 2.88
N ILE A 220 15.91 18.54 3.51
CA ILE A 220 16.24 19.81 2.82
C ILE A 220 17.59 19.70 2.10
N ILE A 221 18.60 19.10 2.74
CA ILE A 221 19.92 18.89 2.12
C ILE A 221 19.80 17.98 0.90
N ILE A 222 19.07 16.88 0.98
CA ILE A 222 18.83 15.96 -0.16
C ILE A 222 18.11 16.69 -1.28
N LEU A 223 17.08 17.49 -0.98
CA LEU A 223 16.36 18.29 -1.98
C LEU A 223 17.27 19.32 -2.65
N ALA A 224 18.16 19.98 -1.89
CA ALA A 224 19.13 20.92 -2.44
C ALA A 224 20.14 20.22 -3.36
N ILE A 225 20.63 19.04 -2.96
CA ILE A 225 21.51 18.20 -3.79
C ILE A 225 20.78 17.77 -5.07
N ASP A 226 19.55 17.27 -4.97
CA ASP A 226 18.77 16.86 -6.13
C ASP A 226 18.50 18.03 -7.08
N TRP A 227 18.17 19.20 -6.54
CA TRP A 227 18.00 20.42 -7.33
C TRP A 227 19.29 20.82 -8.05
N TYR A 228 20.43 20.78 -7.36
CA TYR A 228 21.75 21.03 -7.96
C TYR A 228 22.07 20.03 -9.07
N LEU A 229 21.81 18.74 -8.84
CA LEU A 229 22.00 17.68 -9.85
C LEU A 229 21.09 17.91 -11.07
N LYS A 230 19.84 18.36 -10.85
CA LYS A 230 18.88 18.70 -11.91
C LYS A 230 19.41 19.82 -12.78
N LYS A 231 19.84 20.91 -12.14
CA LYS A 231 20.28 22.13 -12.79
C LYS A 231 21.48 21.89 -13.71
N ASN A 232 22.40 21.03 -13.26
CA ASN A 232 23.60 20.66 -14.01
C ASN A 232 23.38 19.50 -15.01
N LYS A 233 22.14 19.02 -15.19
CA LYS A 233 21.77 17.94 -16.13
C LYS A 233 22.56 16.65 -15.94
N TYR A 234 22.95 16.31 -14.70
CA TYR A 234 23.56 15.02 -14.41
C TYR A 234 22.54 13.89 -14.65
N LYS A 235 23.02 12.73 -15.12
CA LYS A 235 22.18 11.53 -15.29
C LYS A 235 21.68 10.97 -13.95
N PHE A 236 22.45 11.16 -12.89
CA PHE A 236 22.10 10.72 -11.54
C PHE A 236 21.21 11.76 -10.83
N ARG A 237 20.17 11.28 -10.14
CA ARG A 237 19.17 12.08 -9.43
C ARG A 237 19.06 11.57 -8.00
N ALA A 238 19.09 12.47 -7.03
CA ALA A 238 18.99 12.14 -5.61
C ALA A 238 17.54 12.25 -5.15
N HIS A 239 16.65 11.45 -5.75
CA HIS A 239 15.22 11.49 -5.42
C HIS A 239 15.01 11.24 -3.93
N LEU A 240 14.29 12.15 -3.26
CA LEU A 240 14.04 12.09 -1.82
C LEU A 240 13.33 10.79 -1.40
N MET A 241 12.36 10.33 -2.21
CA MET A 241 11.52 9.18 -1.86
C MET A 241 12.32 7.86 -1.73
N PRO A 242 13.10 7.40 -2.73
CA PRO A 242 13.93 6.20 -2.58
C PRO A 242 14.93 6.28 -1.41
N ILE A 243 15.52 7.46 -1.18
CA ILE A 243 16.48 7.66 -0.08
C ILE A 243 15.77 7.52 1.27
N ALA A 244 14.62 8.19 1.45
CA ALA A 244 13.83 8.11 2.67
C ALA A 244 13.36 6.66 2.93
N VAL A 245 12.88 5.97 1.89
CA VAL A 245 12.48 4.56 1.98
C VAL A 245 13.63 3.66 2.41
N GLY A 246 14.82 3.84 1.84
CA GLY A 246 16.01 3.11 2.23
C GLY A 246 16.45 3.35 3.67
N MET A 247 16.19 4.53 4.24
CA MET A 247 16.58 4.87 5.61
C MET A 247 15.70 4.21 6.68
N TYR A 248 14.40 4.00 6.43
CA TYR A 248 13.50 3.43 7.44
C TYR A 248 13.29 1.92 7.30
N LEU A 249 13.57 1.34 6.13
CA LEU A 249 13.39 -0.11 5.93
C LEU A 249 14.46 -0.90 6.69
N PRO A 250 14.09 -2.01 7.36
CA PRO A 250 15.05 -2.92 7.94
C PRO A 250 16.06 -3.43 6.91
N PHE A 251 17.28 -3.71 7.34
CA PHE A 251 18.34 -4.25 6.48
C PHE A 251 17.92 -5.53 5.74
N GLY A 252 17.09 -6.36 6.37
CA GLY A 252 16.51 -7.57 5.77
C GLY A 252 15.61 -7.30 4.55
N LEU A 253 14.94 -6.14 4.50
CA LEU A 253 14.13 -5.72 3.35
C LEU A 253 14.95 -4.86 2.36
N ALA A 254 15.83 -4.00 2.86
CA ALA A 254 16.65 -3.13 2.02
C ALA A 254 17.65 -3.90 1.15
N THR A 255 18.23 -4.98 1.67
CA THR A 255 19.25 -5.76 0.94
C THR A 255 18.70 -6.45 -0.32
N PRO A 256 17.59 -7.21 -0.26
CA PRO A 256 16.96 -7.76 -1.47
C PRO A 256 16.56 -6.68 -2.48
N ILE A 257 16.05 -5.54 -2.02
CA ILE A 257 15.70 -4.40 -2.89
C ILE A 257 16.94 -3.86 -3.61
N LEU A 258 18.06 -3.68 -2.90
CA LEU A 258 19.33 -3.24 -3.47
C LEU A 258 19.84 -4.24 -4.52
N ILE A 259 19.85 -5.54 -4.20
CA ILE A 259 20.28 -6.59 -5.12
C ILE A 259 19.38 -6.59 -6.37
N GLY A 260 18.07 -6.50 -6.19
CA GLY A 260 17.10 -6.39 -7.29
C GLY A 260 17.36 -5.17 -8.18
N GLY A 261 17.65 -4.00 -7.59
CA GLY A 261 18.01 -2.78 -8.32
C GLY A 261 19.33 -2.90 -9.09
N ILE A 262 20.35 -3.52 -8.50
CA ILE A 262 21.63 -3.79 -9.17
C ILE A 262 21.42 -4.72 -10.36
N MET A 263 20.67 -5.82 -10.18
CA MET A 263 20.34 -6.73 -11.28
C MET A 263 19.58 -5.99 -12.39
N ALA A 264 18.54 -5.23 -12.04
CA ALA A 264 17.77 -4.46 -13.01
C ALA A 264 18.67 -3.50 -13.80
N HIS A 265 19.60 -2.81 -13.14
CA HIS A 265 20.58 -1.93 -13.79
C HIS A 265 21.51 -2.71 -14.73
N LEU A 266 22.07 -3.85 -14.29
CA LEU A 266 22.98 -4.65 -15.11
C LEU A 266 22.30 -5.23 -16.36
N TYR A 267 21.01 -5.58 -16.30
CA TYR A 267 20.26 -6.10 -17.44
C TYR A 267 19.75 -5.01 -18.40
N SER A 268 19.55 -3.78 -17.92
CA SER A 268 19.04 -2.65 -18.71
C SER A 268 20.12 -1.70 -19.23
N LYS A 269 21.34 -1.70 -18.66
CA LYS A 269 22.40 -0.72 -18.97
C LYS A 269 22.76 -0.60 -20.45
N ASP A 270 22.69 -1.69 -21.21
CA ASP A 270 23.09 -1.75 -22.62
C ASP A 270 21.88 -1.70 -23.57
N LYS A 271 20.67 -1.44 -23.04
CA LYS A 271 19.42 -1.42 -23.79
C LYS A 271 18.86 0.01 -23.90
N PRO A 272 18.14 0.35 -24.99
CA PRO A 272 17.43 1.61 -25.09
C PRO A 272 16.44 1.78 -23.94
N VAL A 273 16.26 3.00 -23.43
CA VAL A 273 15.34 3.29 -22.31
C VAL A 273 13.91 2.80 -22.59
N ALA A 274 13.47 2.87 -23.83
CA ALA A 274 12.15 2.38 -24.26
C ALA A 274 11.96 0.86 -24.04
N ASP A 275 13.03 0.08 -24.02
CA ASP A 275 12.98 -1.37 -23.84
C ASP A 275 13.24 -1.80 -22.38
N HIS A 276 13.57 -0.87 -21.47
CA HIS A 276 13.89 -1.20 -20.07
C HIS A 276 12.73 -1.93 -19.40
N ASP A 277 11.52 -1.39 -19.53
CA ASP A 277 10.32 -2.01 -18.95
C ASP A 277 10.09 -3.40 -19.52
N ARG A 278 10.24 -3.58 -20.84
CA ARG A 278 10.06 -4.86 -21.51
C ARG A 278 11.04 -5.93 -21.02
N VAL A 279 12.30 -5.55 -20.82
CA VAL A 279 13.35 -6.47 -20.33
C VAL A 279 13.10 -6.89 -18.88
N LEU A 280 12.61 -5.96 -18.04
CA LEU A 280 12.42 -6.19 -16.61
C LEU A 280 11.04 -6.80 -16.28
N HIS A 281 10.04 -6.62 -17.16
CA HIS A 281 8.64 -6.95 -16.91
C HIS A 281 8.44 -8.38 -16.40
N ARG A 282 9.10 -9.36 -17.03
CA ARG A 282 8.94 -10.77 -16.67
C ARG A 282 9.44 -11.08 -15.26
N GLY A 283 10.57 -10.49 -14.87
CA GLY A 283 11.11 -10.62 -13.52
C GLY A 283 10.18 -9.99 -12.50
N MET A 284 9.70 -8.77 -12.77
CA MET A 284 8.75 -8.07 -11.90
C MET A 284 7.44 -8.86 -11.73
N LEU A 285 6.88 -9.39 -12.82
CA LEU A 285 5.64 -10.16 -12.81
C LEU A 285 5.80 -11.47 -12.01
N PHE A 286 6.88 -12.21 -12.23
CA PHE A 286 7.16 -13.44 -11.49
C PHE A 286 7.36 -13.16 -10.00
N SER A 287 8.17 -12.15 -9.65
CA SER A 287 8.37 -11.75 -8.25
C SER A 287 7.06 -11.33 -7.58
N SER A 288 6.21 -10.55 -8.26
CA SER A 288 4.89 -10.17 -7.71
C SER A 288 4.00 -11.39 -7.46
N GLY A 289 4.03 -12.38 -8.36
CA GLY A 289 3.30 -13.64 -8.18
C GLY A 289 3.80 -14.45 -6.99
N VAL A 290 5.12 -14.51 -6.77
CA VAL A 290 5.71 -15.20 -5.62
C VAL A 290 5.36 -14.49 -4.30
N ILE A 291 5.43 -13.15 -4.26
CA ILE A 291 5.03 -12.37 -3.07
C ILE A 291 3.55 -12.59 -2.74
N ALA A 292 2.67 -12.56 -3.76
CA ALA A 292 1.26 -12.86 -3.56
C ALA A 292 1.02 -14.31 -3.09
N GLY A 293 1.78 -15.27 -3.65
CA GLY A 293 1.72 -16.67 -3.25
C GLY A 293 2.18 -16.91 -1.80
N GLU A 294 3.26 -16.26 -1.38
CA GLU A 294 3.73 -16.26 0.01
C GLU A 294 2.64 -15.76 0.95
N ALA A 295 2.07 -14.58 0.67
CA ALA A 295 1.02 -14.00 1.49
C ALA A 295 -0.22 -14.92 1.60
N LEU A 296 -0.66 -15.51 0.49
CA LEU A 296 -1.78 -16.47 0.48
C LEU A 296 -1.45 -17.74 1.28
N MET A 297 -0.22 -18.24 1.17
CA MET A 297 0.23 -19.41 1.93
C MET A 297 0.29 -19.11 3.44
N SER A 298 0.78 -17.94 3.84
CA SER A 298 0.81 -17.51 5.26
C SER A 298 -0.60 -17.44 5.85
N VAL A 299 -1.57 -16.90 5.10
CA VAL A 299 -2.98 -16.90 5.51
C VAL A 299 -3.52 -18.33 5.64
N GLY A 300 -3.20 -19.21 4.68
CA GLY A 300 -3.57 -20.63 4.73
C GLY A 300 -2.99 -21.37 5.94
N LEU A 301 -1.70 -21.20 6.21
CA LEU A 301 -1.01 -21.78 7.37
C LEU A 301 -1.58 -21.26 8.69
N ALA A 302 -1.85 -19.96 8.79
CA ALA A 302 -2.47 -19.39 9.96
C ALA A 302 -3.90 -19.92 10.16
N GLY A 303 -4.62 -20.20 9.06
CA GLY A 303 -5.93 -20.87 9.10
C GLY A 303 -5.85 -22.31 9.62
N LEU A 304 -4.85 -23.07 9.18
CA LEU A 304 -4.58 -24.42 9.72
C LEU A 304 -4.21 -24.38 11.22
N ALA A 305 -3.39 -23.41 11.62
CA ALA A 305 -3.05 -23.19 13.02
C ALA A 305 -4.29 -22.88 13.87
N ALA A 306 -5.20 -22.04 13.36
CA ALA A 306 -6.47 -21.73 14.00
C ALA A 306 -7.40 -22.95 14.17
N LEU A 307 -7.27 -23.96 13.29
CA LEU A 307 -7.97 -25.26 13.39
C LEU A 307 -7.25 -26.25 14.33
N GLY A 308 -6.17 -25.84 14.99
CA GLY A 308 -5.39 -26.68 15.91
C GLY A 308 -4.34 -27.55 15.24
N ILE A 309 -4.12 -27.41 13.93
CA ILE A 309 -3.08 -28.14 13.20
C ILE A 309 -1.78 -27.32 13.25
N GLN A 310 -1.01 -27.50 14.33
CA GLN A 310 0.25 -26.78 14.54
C GLN A 310 1.47 -27.47 13.93
N SER A 311 1.42 -28.80 13.79
CA SER A 311 2.47 -29.57 13.15
C SER A 311 1.88 -30.79 12.43
N LEU A 312 2.37 -31.06 11.23
CA LEU A 312 2.08 -32.27 10.49
C LEU A 312 3.35 -33.14 10.52
N ASP A 313 3.42 -34.06 11.47
CA ASP A 313 4.52 -35.02 11.51
C ASP A 313 4.25 -36.15 10.50
N LEU A 314 4.97 -36.12 9.39
CA LEU A 314 4.88 -37.11 8.32
C LEU A 314 5.68 -38.38 8.63
N GLY A 315 6.29 -38.50 9.82
CA GLY A 315 7.11 -39.65 10.20
C GLY A 315 8.41 -39.79 9.40
N LEU A 316 8.84 -38.71 8.74
CA LEU A 316 10.06 -38.67 7.94
C LEU A 316 11.29 -38.48 8.84
N SER A 317 12.40 -39.13 8.50
CA SER A 317 13.66 -38.90 9.22
C SER A 317 14.14 -37.45 9.02
N THR A 318 14.81 -36.88 10.02
CA THR A 318 15.36 -35.50 9.95
C THR A 318 16.26 -35.31 8.72
N ALA A 319 17.00 -36.35 8.34
CA ALA A 319 17.81 -36.37 7.13
C ALA A 319 16.96 -36.27 5.85
N ALA A 320 15.84 -36.99 5.76
CA ALA A 320 14.92 -36.91 4.63
C ALA A 320 14.26 -35.53 4.52
N VAL A 321 13.81 -34.95 5.65
CA VAL A 321 13.24 -33.60 5.69
C VAL A 321 14.26 -32.55 5.24
N THR A 322 15.50 -32.66 5.71
CA THR A 322 16.58 -31.73 5.35
C THR A 322 16.91 -31.86 3.86
N MET A 323 17.03 -33.08 3.34
CA MET A 323 17.30 -33.32 1.92
C MET A 323 16.18 -32.76 1.03
N LEU A 324 14.92 -33.02 1.39
CA LEU A 324 13.76 -32.52 0.64
C LEU A 324 13.69 -30.99 0.66
N SER A 325 14.00 -30.38 1.81
CA SER A 325 14.05 -28.91 1.95
C SER A 325 15.13 -28.30 1.06
N VAL A 326 16.33 -28.89 1.03
CA VAL A 326 17.43 -28.43 0.16
C VAL A 326 17.08 -28.62 -1.33
N LEU A 327 16.51 -29.77 -1.71
CA LEU A 327 16.08 -30.02 -3.10
C LEU A 327 15.01 -29.01 -3.54
N THR A 328 14.05 -28.72 -2.65
CA THR A 328 13.00 -27.74 -2.91
C THR A 328 13.59 -26.33 -3.04
N ALA A 329 14.51 -25.94 -2.15
CA ALA A 329 15.20 -24.65 -2.24
C ALA A 329 15.97 -24.50 -3.56
N ILE A 330 16.71 -25.52 -3.98
CA ILE A 330 17.42 -25.54 -5.27
C ILE A 330 16.43 -25.43 -6.42
N ALA A 331 15.32 -26.19 -6.39
CA ALA A 331 14.29 -26.14 -7.43
C ALA A 331 13.65 -24.75 -7.53
N ILE A 332 13.38 -24.09 -6.40
CA ILE A 332 12.88 -22.71 -6.35
C ILE A 332 13.88 -21.75 -6.99
N VAL A 333 15.17 -21.83 -6.64
CA VAL A 333 16.22 -20.97 -7.22
C VAL A 333 16.32 -21.18 -8.74
N ILE A 334 16.28 -22.43 -9.20
CA ILE A 334 16.29 -22.76 -10.64
C ILE A 334 15.05 -22.20 -11.33
N CYS A 335 13.87 -22.34 -10.71
CA CYS A 335 12.62 -21.79 -11.23
C CYS A 335 12.70 -20.27 -11.36
N PHE A 336 13.15 -19.59 -10.30
CA PHE A 336 13.41 -18.16 -10.29
C PHE A 336 14.33 -17.75 -11.45
N PHE A 337 15.49 -18.39 -11.60
CA PHE A 337 16.43 -18.06 -12.65
C PHE A 337 15.85 -18.24 -14.06
N ARG A 338 15.10 -19.33 -14.29
CA ARG A 338 14.50 -19.62 -15.60
C ARG A 338 13.34 -18.68 -15.94
N GLN A 339 12.50 -18.34 -14.96
CA GLN A 339 11.30 -17.53 -15.17
C GLN A 339 11.60 -16.03 -15.22
N THR A 340 12.59 -15.57 -14.47
CA THR A 340 12.99 -14.15 -14.45
C THR A 340 13.89 -13.78 -15.63
N LYS A 341 14.42 -14.75 -16.38
CA LYS A 341 15.30 -14.48 -17.52
C LYS A 341 14.55 -13.67 -18.60
N PRO A 342 15.09 -12.51 -19.03
CA PRO A 342 14.50 -11.73 -20.11
C PRO A 342 14.44 -12.58 -21.40
N GLN A 343 13.33 -12.54 -22.13
CA GLN A 343 13.31 -13.02 -23.51
C GLN A 343 14.13 -12.03 -24.35
N GLN A 344 15.11 -12.56 -25.09
CA GLN A 344 15.91 -11.78 -26.05
C GLN A 344 15.05 -11.33 -27.22
#